data_AF-A0AAW7LAF6-F1
#
_entry.id   AF-A0AAW7LAF6-F1
#
_cell.length_a   1.000
_cell.length_b   1.000
_cell.length_c   1.000
_cell.angle_alpha   90.00
_cell.angle_beta   90.00
_cell.angle_gamma   90.00
#
_symmetry.space_group_name_H-M   'P 1'
#
loop_
_entity.id
_entity.type
_entity.pdbx_description
1 polymer ?
#
loop_
_entity_poly.entity_id
_entity_poly.type
_entity_poly.pdbx_seq_one_letter_code
_entity_poly.pdbx_strand_id
1 'polypeptide(L)'
;MSELTKQQVIDYLQQHPDFLINQPALLAQLELQQQVQGATSLVHIQQRQLREHNTQLKHQIETMTKHATQNELVYRLFSQCHRQLWSNYDFNTLASNLRNIICMSPTINECKLVRYDSAFEGLVEHRLSDSNHYLGRVNQQERDLLFNDDTQSAALYLIGEPTNPYAILAFGSHDENHFEPSQDNLFVLDFVRSLQIRLLELA
;
A
#
# COMPACT_ATOMS: atom_id res chain seq x y z
N MET A 1 11.34 49.63 -50.80
CA MET A 1 11.53 48.21 -50.41
C MET A 1 10.48 47.42 -51.18
N SER A 2 10.90 46.49 -52.03
CA SER A 2 10.01 45.76 -52.92
C SER A 2 8.99 44.96 -52.11
N GLU A 3 7.70 45.17 -52.35
CA GLU A 3 6.64 44.36 -51.75
C GLU A 3 6.80 42.91 -52.21
N LEU A 4 6.99 42.00 -51.27
CA LEU A 4 6.99 40.56 -51.54
C LEU A 4 5.60 40.14 -52.00
N THR A 5 5.52 39.53 -53.18
CA THR A 5 4.27 38.96 -53.67
C THR A 5 3.95 37.66 -52.95
N LYS A 6 2.66 37.35 -52.80
CA LYS A 6 2.19 36.13 -52.12
C LYS A 6 2.84 34.85 -52.69
N GLN A 7 3.05 34.79 -54.01
CA GLN A 7 3.72 33.67 -54.67
C GLN A 7 5.16 33.49 -54.25
N GLN A 8 5.92 34.58 -54.08
CA GLN A 8 7.30 34.51 -53.64
C GLN A 8 7.42 33.98 -52.20
N VAL A 9 6.46 34.30 -51.33
CA VAL A 9 6.40 33.77 -49.96
C VAL A 9 6.04 32.29 -49.96
N ILE A 10 5.12 31.86 -50.83
CA ILE A 10 4.73 30.45 -50.97
C ILE A 10 5.92 29.62 -51.48
N ASP A 11 6.58 30.07 -52.55
CA ASP A 11 7.73 29.37 -53.13
C ASP A 11 8.88 29.26 -52.12
N TYR A 12 9.12 30.30 -51.33
CA TYR A 12 10.11 30.31 -50.27
C TYR A 12 9.82 29.27 -49.16
N LEU A 13 8.58 29.21 -48.69
CA LEU A 13 8.18 28.24 -47.66
C LEU A 13 8.20 26.79 -48.16
N GLN A 14 7.91 26.56 -49.45
CA GLN A 14 8.03 25.23 -50.06
C GLN A 14 9.48 24.76 -50.20
N GLN A 15 10.39 25.69 -50.51
CA GLN A 15 11.82 25.39 -50.63
C GLN A 15 12.51 25.24 -49.27
N HIS A 16 11.94 25.81 -48.20
CA HIS A 16 12.46 25.76 -46.84
C HIS A 16 11.42 25.26 -45.82
N PRO A 17 11.08 23.95 -45.84
CA PRO A 17 10.07 23.38 -44.95
C PRO A 17 10.42 23.50 -43.45
N ASP A 18 11.72 23.55 -43.13
CA ASP A 18 12.21 23.63 -41.75
C ASP A 18 12.13 25.06 -41.18
N PHE A 19 11.85 26.07 -42.01
CA PHE A 19 11.84 27.48 -41.62
C PHE A 19 10.87 27.76 -40.46
N LEU A 20 9.68 27.15 -40.50
CA LEU A 20 8.67 27.31 -39.45
C LEU A 20 8.99 26.53 -38.17
N ILE A 21 9.76 25.43 -38.29
CA ILE A 21 10.25 24.66 -37.14
C ILE A 21 11.32 25.47 -36.39
N ASN A 22 12.19 26.16 -37.14
CA ASN A 22 13.27 26.97 -36.58
C ASN A 22 12.78 28.29 -35.95
N GLN A 23 11.62 28.80 -36.38
CA GLN A 23 11.03 30.05 -35.91
C GLN A 23 9.68 29.86 -35.18
N PRO A 24 9.66 29.18 -34.00
CA PRO A 24 8.43 28.81 -33.28
C PRO A 24 7.61 30.02 -32.79
N ALA A 25 8.26 31.17 -32.58
CA ALA A 25 7.58 32.42 -32.20
C ALA A 25 6.67 32.97 -33.33
N LEU A 26 7.06 32.77 -34.60
CA LEU A 26 6.26 33.15 -35.77
C LEU A 26 5.07 32.19 -35.93
N LEU A 27 5.30 30.90 -35.68
CA LEU A 27 4.27 29.86 -35.73
C LEU A 27 3.16 30.09 -34.70
N ALA A 28 3.53 30.43 -33.45
CA ALA A 28 2.57 30.73 -32.39
C ALA A 28 1.68 31.95 -32.71
N GLN A 29 2.21 32.96 -33.41
CA GLN A 29 1.43 34.12 -33.85
C GLN A 29 0.48 33.80 -35.01
N LEU A 30 0.87 32.87 -35.90
CA LEU A 30 0.03 32.39 -37.00
C LEU A 30 -1.11 31.49 -36.48
N GLU A 31 -0.86 30.64 -35.49
CA GLU A 31 -1.86 29.75 -34.87
C GLU A 31 -3.01 30.54 -34.21
N LEU A 32 -2.70 31.65 -33.53
CA LEU A 32 -3.70 32.53 -32.90
C LEU A 32 -4.64 33.17 -33.92
N GLN A 33 -4.20 33.36 -35.16
CA GLN A 33 -5.00 33.94 -36.24
C GLN A 33 -5.87 32.90 -36.96
N GLN A 34 -5.55 31.61 -36.86
CA GLN A 34 -6.19 30.51 -37.58
C GLN A 34 -7.24 29.73 -36.77
N GLN A 35 -7.80 30.30 -35.70
CA GLN A 35 -8.84 29.68 -34.87
C GLN A 35 -10.22 29.54 -35.56
N VAL A 36 -10.22 29.41 -36.89
CA VAL A 36 -11.36 29.04 -37.72
C VAL A 36 -10.87 27.94 -38.67
N GLN A 37 -11.13 26.66 -38.32
CA GLN A 37 -11.45 25.49 -39.18
C GLN A 37 -11.23 24.17 -38.39
N GLY A 38 -12.32 23.64 -37.82
CA GLY A 38 -12.37 22.67 -36.72
C GLY A 38 -11.96 21.20 -36.96
N ALA A 39 -11.14 20.87 -37.95
CA ALA A 39 -10.79 19.46 -38.24
C ALA A 39 -9.48 18.96 -37.60
N THR A 40 -8.45 19.81 -37.46
CA THR A 40 -7.16 19.43 -36.84
C THR A 40 -7.22 19.47 -35.31
N SER A 41 -8.10 20.29 -34.74
CA SER A 41 -8.30 20.42 -33.28
C SER A 41 -8.74 19.10 -32.63
N LEU A 42 -9.62 18.33 -33.27
CA LEU A 42 -10.15 17.08 -32.70
C LEU A 42 -9.08 15.98 -32.60
N VAL A 43 -8.20 15.86 -33.59
CA VAL A 43 -7.10 14.86 -33.56
C VAL A 43 -6.10 15.20 -32.47
N HIS A 44 -5.75 16.49 -32.30
CA HIS A 44 -4.89 16.91 -31.19
C HIS A 44 -5.54 16.71 -29.82
N ILE A 45 -6.85 16.96 -29.68
CA ILE A 45 -7.61 16.68 -28.45
C ILE A 45 -7.64 15.17 -28.17
N GLN A 46 -7.92 14.33 -29.17
CA GLN A 46 -7.89 12.87 -29.01
C GLN A 46 -6.51 12.35 -28.66
N GLN A 47 -5.45 12.87 -29.29
CA GLN A 47 -4.07 12.49 -28.96
C GLN A 47 -3.71 12.88 -27.52
N ARG A 48 -4.15 14.05 -27.07
CA ARG A 48 -3.98 14.49 -25.68
C ARG A 48 -4.73 13.56 -24.71
N GLN A 49 -5.99 13.25 -24.98
CA GLN A 49 -6.78 12.31 -24.17
C GLN A 49 -6.15 10.92 -24.11
N LEU A 50 -5.65 10.41 -25.23
CA LEU A 50 -4.94 9.13 -25.28
C LEU A 50 -3.65 9.14 -24.45
N ARG A 51 -2.89 10.23 -24.47
CA ARG A 51 -1.69 10.39 -23.63
C ARG A 51 -2.07 10.46 -22.14
N GLU A 52 -3.08 11.23 -21.78
CA GLU A 52 -3.58 11.33 -20.40
C GLU A 52 -4.05 9.95 -19.90
N HIS A 53 -4.81 9.22 -20.71
CA HIS A 53 -5.27 7.87 -20.38
C HIS A 53 -4.11 6.87 -20.28
N ASN A 54 -3.12 6.94 -21.18
CA ASN A 54 -1.95 6.08 -21.11
C ASN A 54 -1.14 6.32 -19.83
N THR A 55 -0.99 7.58 -19.41
CA THR A 55 -0.35 7.94 -18.15
C THR A 55 -1.14 7.42 -16.94
N GLN A 56 -2.47 7.53 -16.96
CA GLN A 56 -3.33 6.96 -15.92
C GLN A 56 -3.20 5.44 -15.82
N LEU A 57 -3.22 4.73 -16.96
CA LEU A 57 -3.05 3.28 -16.99
C LEU A 57 -1.67 2.85 -16.48
N LYS A 58 -0.60 3.57 -16.85
CA LYS A 58 0.74 3.31 -16.31
C LYS A 58 0.76 3.45 -14.79
N HIS A 59 0.17 4.51 -14.26
CA HIS A 59 0.09 4.72 -12.82
C HIS A 59 -0.73 3.62 -12.11
N GLN A 60 -1.82 3.16 -12.72
CA GLN A 60 -2.59 2.02 -12.20
C GLN A 60 -1.78 0.73 -12.18
N ILE A 61 -1.03 0.44 -13.25
CA ILE A 61 -0.14 -0.75 -13.31
C ILE A 61 0.93 -0.68 -12.23
N GLU A 62 1.57 0.49 -12.04
CA GLU A 62 2.57 0.70 -10.99
C GLU A 62 1.98 0.45 -9.60
N THR A 63 0.77 0.95 -9.36
CA THR A 63 0.05 0.75 -8.09
C THR A 63 -0.31 -0.72 -7.87
N MET A 64 -0.84 -1.41 -8.88
CA MET A 64 -1.14 -2.85 -8.80
C MET A 64 0.12 -3.68 -8.57
N THR A 65 1.22 -3.33 -9.23
CA THR A 65 2.51 -4.00 -9.04
C THR A 65 3.01 -3.83 -7.61
N LYS A 66 2.92 -2.62 -7.06
CA LYS A 66 3.27 -2.35 -5.66
C LYS A 66 2.43 -3.21 -4.71
N HIS A 67 1.11 -3.26 -4.89
CA HIS A 67 0.26 -4.11 -4.06
C HIS A 67 0.59 -5.61 -4.20
N ALA A 68 0.84 -6.09 -5.42
CA ALA A 68 1.23 -7.48 -5.63
C ALA A 68 2.53 -7.83 -4.89
N THR A 69 3.54 -6.95 -4.93
CA THR A 69 4.80 -7.17 -4.21
C THR A 69 4.63 -7.16 -2.69
N GLN A 70 3.76 -6.29 -2.16
CA GLN A 70 3.42 -6.25 -0.74
C GLN A 70 2.70 -7.53 -0.31
N ASN A 71 1.69 -7.95 -1.08
CA ASN A 71 0.92 -9.17 -0.80
C ASN A 71 1.81 -10.43 -0.85
N GLU A 72 2.74 -10.51 -1.81
CA GLU A 72 3.67 -11.62 -1.90
C GLU A 72 4.59 -11.69 -0.66
N LEU A 73 5.06 -10.54 -0.17
CA LEU A 73 5.87 -10.46 1.04
C LEU A 73 5.07 -10.94 2.27
N VAL A 74 3.85 -10.45 2.45
CA VAL A 74 2.96 -10.88 3.54
C VAL A 74 2.74 -12.40 3.48
N TYR A 75 2.38 -12.93 2.31
CA TYR A 75 2.18 -14.36 2.12
C TYR A 75 3.43 -15.17 2.46
N ARG A 76 4.62 -14.72 2.02
CA ARG A 76 5.89 -15.41 2.28
C ARG A 76 6.21 -15.47 3.77
N LEU A 77 5.99 -14.36 4.49
CA LEU A 77 6.20 -14.29 5.95
C LEU A 77 5.25 -15.24 6.68
N PHE A 78 3.95 -15.18 6.40
CA PHE A 78 2.99 -16.07 7.06
C PHE A 78 3.19 -17.54 6.68
N SER A 79 3.60 -17.84 5.45
CA SER A 79 4.00 -19.21 5.06
C SER A 79 5.18 -19.72 5.91
N GLN A 80 6.16 -18.86 6.21
CA GLN A 80 7.27 -19.19 7.11
C GLN A 80 6.77 -19.41 8.54
N CYS A 81 5.91 -18.54 9.05
CA CYS A 81 5.30 -18.68 10.38
C CYS A 81 4.50 -19.98 10.52
N HIS A 82 3.70 -20.35 9.52
CA HIS A 82 2.97 -21.62 9.52
C HIS A 82 3.89 -22.83 9.65
N ARG A 83 5.07 -22.82 9.02
CA ARG A 83 6.06 -23.90 9.17
C ARG A 83 6.60 -24.01 10.60
N GLN A 84 6.72 -22.89 11.32
CA GLN A 84 7.17 -22.90 12.71
C GLN A 84 6.15 -23.56 13.65
N LEU A 85 4.85 -23.50 13.33
CA LEU A 85 3.80 -24.09 14.16
C LEU A 85 3.96 -25.62 14.30
N TRP A 86 4.41 -26.30 13.25
CA TRP A 86 4.52 -27.76 13.22
C TRP A 86 5.77 -28.31 13.90
N SER A 87 6.60 -27.44 14.44
CA SER A 87 7.77 -27.84 15.23
C SER A 87 7.40 -27.99 16.70
N ASN A 88 8.13 -28.85 17.42
CA ASN A 88 7.92 -29.07 18.87
C ASN A 88 8.61 -27.96 19.69
N TYR A 89 8.03 -26.76 19.64
CA TYR A 89 8.48 -25.61 20.42
C TYR A 89 7.62 -25.39 21.65
N ASP A 90 8.22 -24.87 22.72
CA ASP A 90 7.46 -24.26 23.80
C ASP A 90 6.92 -22.88 23.37
N PHE A 91 6.02 -22.30 24.16
CA PHE A 91 5.38 -21.02 23.86
C PHE A 91 6.39 -19.89 23.60
N ASN A 92 7.42 -19.79 24.43
CA ASN A 92 8.40 -18.71 24.37
C ASN A 92 9.30 -18.82 23.13
N THR A 93 9.71 -20.03 22.76
CA THR A 93 10.48 -20.28 21.53
C THR A 93 9.62 -19.98 20.30
N LEU A 94 8.35 -20.40 20.30
CA LEU A 94 7.43 -20.08 19.22
C LEU A 94 7.26 -18.55 19.08
N ALA A 95 6.97 -17.84 20.17
CA ALA A 95 6.83 -16.38 20.18
C ALA A 95 8.07 -15.67 19.63
N SER A 96 9.26 -16.11 20.04
CA SER A 96 10.54 -15.56 19.57
C SER A 96 10.77 -15.82 18.08
N ASN A 97 10.44 -17.02 17.59
CA ASN A 97 10.57 -17.35 16.17
C ASN A 97 9.60 -16.56 15.30
N LEU A 98 8.34 -16.40 15.74
CA LEU A 98 7.37 -15.57 15.02
C LEU A 98 7.83 -14.12 14.95
N ARG A 99 8.35 -13.56 16.06
CA ARG A 99 8.93 -12.23 16.08
C ARG A 99 10.08 -12.11 15.07
N ASN A 100 11.02 -13.05 15.08
CA ASN A 100 12.17 -13.02 14.19
C ASN A 100 11.79 -13.05 12.71
N ILE A 101 10.73 -13.79 12.35
CA ILE A 101 10.24 -13.87 10.97
C ILE A 101 9.50 -12.58 10.60
N ILE A 102 8.52 -12.15 11.41
CA ILE A 102 7.64 -11.03 11.07
C ILE A 102 8.41 -9.70 11.03
N CYS A 103 9.35 -9.49 11.95
CA CYS A 103 10.21 -8.29 11.98
C CYS A 103 11.25 -8.27 10.85
N MET A 104 11.30 -9.27 9.95
CA MET A 104 12.02 -9.13 8.67
C MET A 104 11.29 -8.17 7.71
N SER A 105 10.00 -7.90 7.94
CA SER A 105 9.28 -6.87 7.21
C SER A 105 9.77 -5.49 7.65
N PRO A 106 10.17 -4.59 6.73
CA PRO A 106 10.60 -3.24 7.09
C PRO A 106 9.45 -2.37 7.65
N THR A 107 8.19 -2.78 7.45
CA THR A 107 7.02 -2.01 7.90
C THR A 107 6.53 -2.42 9.29
N ILE A 108 7.00 -3.55 9.82
CA ILE A 108 6.58 -4.09 11.12
C ILE A 108 7.80 -4.11 12.05
N ASN A 109 7.76 -3.28 13.09
CA ASN A 109 8.86 -3.12 14.04
C ASN A 109 8.71 -4.05 15.27
N GLU A 110 7.49 -4.45 15.58
CA GLU A 110 7.15 -5.23 16.75
C GLU A 110 6.22 -6.38 16.39
N CYS A 111 6.53 -7.56 16.92
CA CYS A 111 5.66 -8.73 16.89
C CYS A 111 5.78 -9.42 18.25
N LYS A 112 4.64 -9.56 18.94
CA LYS A 112 4.56 -10.10 20.30
C LYS A 112 3.44 -11.15 20.34
N LEU A 113 3.80 -12.35 20.78
CA LEU A 113 2.85 -13.39 21.16
C LEU A 113 2.94 -13.53 22.68
N VAL A 114 1.89 -13.12 23.38
CA VAL A 114 1.84 -13.07 24.85
C VAL A 114 0.69 -13.92 25.37
N ARG A 115 0.91 -14.62 26.48
CA ARG A 115 -0.19 -15.33 27.16
C ARG A 115 -1.16 -14.30 27.74
N TYR A 116 -2.44 -14.67 27.79
CA TYR A 116 -3.43 -13.80 28.40
C TYR A 116 -3.17 -13.63 29.90
N ASP A 117 -3.38 -12.42 30.37
CA ASP A 117 -3.30 -11.96 31.76
C ASP A 117 -4.49 -11.00 31.99
N SER A 118 -5.02 -10.96 33.21
CA SER A 118 -5.98 -9.98 33.68
C SER A 118 -5.63 -8.52 33.35
N ALA A 119 -4.33 -8.18 33.23
CA ALA A 119 -3.91 -6.86 32.78
C ALA A 119 -4.43 -6.47 31.37
N PHE A 120 -4.77 -7.46 30.52
CA PHE A 120 -5.32 -7.25 29.18
C PHE A 120 -6.86 -7.19 29.14
N GLU A 121 -7.56 -7.33 30.27
CA GLU A 121 -9.03 -7.41 30.31
C GLU A 121 -9.68 -6.18 29.64
N GLY A 122 -9.25 -4.97 30.00
CA GLY A 122 -9.77 -3.74 29.37
C GLY A 122 -9.43 -3.62 27.89
N LEU A 123 -8.28 -4.15 27.46
CA LEU A 123 -7.91 -4.17 26.03
C LEU A 123 -8.81 -5.13 25.25
N VAL A 124 -9.09 -6.33 25.80
CA VAL A 124 -9.99 -7.30 25.17
C VAL A 124 -11.41 -6.75 25.11
N GLU A 125 -11.92 -6.18 26.20
CA GLU A 125 -13.26 -5.62 26.28
C GLU A 125 -13.48 -4.47 25.30
N HIS A 126 -12.52 -3.55 25.17
CA HIS A 126 -12.69 -2.35 24.34
C HIS A 126 -12.34 -2.54 22.86
N ARG A 127 -11.47 -3.52 22.52
CA ARG A 127 -10.94 -3.67 21.15
C ARG A 127 -11.28 -5.00 20.49
N LEU A 128 -11.47 -6.06 21.27
CA LEU A 128 -11.50 -7.42 20.75
C LEU A 128 -12.84 -8.14 21.00
N SER A 129 -13.79 -7.50 21.67
CA SER A 129 -15.11 -8.07 21.99
C SER A 129 -15.94 -8.45 20.76
N ASP A 130 -15.87 -7.63 19.71
CA ASP A 130 -16.79 -7.73 18.57
C ASP A 130 -16.24 -8.65 17.47
N SER A 131 -14.94 -8.59 17.22
CA SER A 131 -14.30 -9.24 16.07
C SER A 131 -13.10 -10.13 16.41
N ASN A 132 -12.75 -10.29 17.68
CA ASN A 132 -11.51 -10.98 18.13
C ASN A 132 -10.21 -10.41 17.52
N HIS A 133 -10.29 -9.28 16.81
CA HIS A 133 -9.15 -8.60 16.22
C HIS A 133 -9.42 -7.09 16.09
N TYR A 134 -8.35 -6.31 16.14
CA TYR A 134 -8.36 -4.85 15.98
C TYR A 134 -7.21 -4.42 15.08
N LEU A 135 -7.48 -3.52 14.15
CA LEU A 135 -6.47 -2.86 13.32
C LEU A 135 -6.67 -1.34 13.43
N GLY A 136 -5.63 -0.61 13.81
CA GLY A 136 -5.72 0.84 13.89
C GLY A 136 -4.62 1.48 14.71
N ARG A 137 -4.86 2.72 15.11
CA ARG A 137 -3.92 3.50 15.93
C ARG A 137 -3.82 2.97 17.35
N VAL A 138 -2.63 3.10 17.93
CA VAL A 138 -2.35 2.67 19.31
C VAL A 138 -2.54 3.85 20.28
N ASN A 139 -3.24 3.61 21.39
CA ASN A 139 -3.36 4.60 22.46
C ASN A 139 -2.19 4.49 23.46
N GLN A 140 -2.10 5.41 24.44
CA GLN A 140 -1.00 5.38 25.41
C GLN A 140 -1.05 4.15 26.33
N GLN A 141 -2.24 3.72 26.76
CA GLN A 141 -2.39 2.55 27.64
C GLN A 141 -1.92 1.26 26.96
N GLU A 142 -2.27 1.08 25.68
CA GLU A 142 -1.84 -0.04 24.84
C GLU A 142 -0.32 -0.02 24.62
N ARG A 143 0.30 1.17 24.47
CA ARG A 143 1.76 1.31 24.40
C ARG A 143 2.41 0.86 25.70
N ASP A 144 2.02 1.44 26.83
CA ASP A 144 2.60 1.09 28.13
C ASP A 144 2.44 -0.40 28.48
N LEU A 145 1.37 -1.04 27.99
CA LEU A 145 1.05 -2.43 28.27
C LEU A 145 1.74 -3.42 27.32
N LEU A 146 1.79 -3.14 26.02
CA LEU A 146 2.12 -4.13 24.99
C LEU A 146 3.13 -3.67 23.94
N PHE A 147 3.36 -2.38 23.73
CA PHE A 147 4.22 -1.89 22.63
C PHE A 147 5.35 -0.97 23.13
N ASN A 148 6.22 -0.54 22.23
CA ASN A 148 7.19 0.51 22.51
C ASN A 148 6.57 1.90 22.27
N ASP A 149 7.19 2.95 22.82
CA ASP A 149 6.69 4.33 22.75
C ASP A 149 6.53 4.88 21.34
N ASP A 150 7.34 4.38 20.40
CA ASP A 150 7.43 4.83 19.01
C ASP A 150 6.40 4.17 18.08
N THR A 151 5.70 3.15 18.55
CA THR A 151 4.65 2.46 17.78
C THR A 151 3.39 3.33 17.64
N GLN A 152 2.97 3.55 16.38
CA GLN A 152 1.86 4.45 16.01
C GLN A 152 0.58 3.69 15.64
N SER A 153 0.72 2.53 14.99
CA SER A 153 -0.40 1.65 14.66
C SER A 153 -0.12 0.21 15.10
N ALA A 154 -1.19 -0.53 15.39
CA ALA A 154 -1.14 -1.94 15.75
C ALA A 154 -2.23 -2.77 15.08
N ALA A 155 -1.91 -4.05 14.90
CA ALA A 155 -2.88 -5.10 14.66
C ALA A 155 -2.85 -6.10 15.83
N LEU A 156 -4.00 -6.29 16.46
CA LEU A 156 -4.19 -7.16 17.61
C LEU A 156 -5.10 -8.32 17.21
N TYR A 157 -4.76 -9.53 17.62
CA TYR A 157 -5.54 -10.74 17.38
C TYR A 157 -5.63 -11.55 18.66
N LEU A 158 -6.86 -11.81 19.10
CA LEU A 158 -7.14 -12.67 20.23
C LEU A 158 -7.00 -14.14 19.82
N ILE A 159 -6.28 -14.91 20.62
CA ILE A 159 -6.22 -16.36 20.51
C ILE A 159 -7.15 -16.94 21.58
N GLY A 160 -8.19 -17.65 21.14
CA GLY A 160 -9.28 -18.12 22.00
C GLY A 160 -10.53 -17.25 21.84
N GLU A 161 -11.47 -17.42 22.76
CA GLU A 161 -12.72 -16.65 22.78
C GLU A 161 -12.63 -15.51 23.79
N PRO A 162 -13.37 -14.38 23.62
CA PRO A 162 -13.40 -13.30 24.61
C PRO A 162 -13.79 -13.76 26.02
N THR A 163 -14.58 -14.83 26.13
CA THR A 163 -15.00 -15.43 27.40
C THR A 163 -13.95 -16.35 28.03
N ASN A 164 -12.99 -16.83 27.23
CA ASN A 164 -11.89 -17.67 27.68
C ASN A 164 -10.63 -17.39 26.83
N PRO A 165 -10.02 -16.20 27.01
CA PRO A 165 -8.88 -15.79 26.21
C PRO A 165 -7.63 -16.56 26.61
N TYR A 166 -6.85 -17.01 25.63
CA TYR A 166 -5.64 -17.81 25.86
C TYR A 166 -4.36 -17.00 25.67
N ALA A 167 -4.29 -16.23 24.58
CA ALA A 167 -3.13 -15.43 24.22
C ALA A 167 -3.53 -14.26 23.33
N ILE A 168 -2.62 -13.30 23.15
CA ILE A 168 -2.76 -12.19 22.21
C ILE A 168 -1.57 -12.23 21.26
N LEU A 169 -1.84 -12.17 19.97
CA LEU A 169 -0.85 -11.92 18.94
C LEU A 169 -0.96 -10.45 18.51
N ALA A 170 0.13 -9.72 18.65
CA ALA A 170 0.18 -8.29 18.42
C ALA A 170 1.30 -7.90 17.46
N PHE A 171 0.99 -7.01 16.54
CA PHE A 171 1.91 -6.42 15.58
C PHE A 171 1.93 -4.91 15.76
N GLY A 172 3.11 -4.30 15.72
CA GLY A 172 3.30 -2.85 15.81
C GLY A 172 3.99 -2.29 14.57
N SER A 173 3.72 -1.02 14.27
CA SER A 173 4.40 -0.24 13.23
C SER A 173 4.63 1.20 13.66
N HIS A 174 5.71 1.80 13.18
CA HIS A 174 5.98 3.24 13.30
C HIS A 174 5.09 4.10 12.40
N ASP A 175 4.43 3.51 11.40
CA ASP A 175 3.53 4.22 10.49
C ASP A 175 2.09 4.15 11.03
N GLU A 176 1.48 5.31 11.27
CA GLU A 176 0.10 5.44 11.79
C GLU A 176 -0.97 4.87 10.85
N ASN A 177 -0.67 4.73 9.56
CA ASN A 177 -1.60 4.24 8.53
C ASN A 177 -1.18 2.84 8.02
N HIS A 178 -0.25 2.16 8.70
CA HIS A 178 0.14 0.81 8.30
C HIS A 178 -0.98 -0.19 8.53
N PHE A 179 -1.63 -0.18 9.69
CA PHE A 179 -2.75 -1.06 10.02
C PHE A 179 -4.07 -0.29 9.92
N GLU A 180 -4.75 -0.44 8.79
CA GLU A 180 -6.08 0.14 8.56
C GLU A 180 -7.16 -0.95 8.53
N PRO A 181 -8.37 -0.69 9.07
CA PRO A 181 -9.47 -1.65 9.04
C PRO A 181 -9.90 -2.10 7.63
N SER A 182 -9.63 -1.30 6.61
CA SER A 182 -9.91 -1.62 5.20
C SER A 182 -8.90 -2.57 4.56
N GLN A 183 -7.76 -2.83 5.21
CA GLN A 183 -6.78 -3.77 4.69
C GLN A 183 -7.26 -5.21 4.84
N ASP A 184 -7.00 -6.01 3.81
CA ASP A 184 -7.25 -7.44 3.85
C ASP A 184 -6.34 -8.12 4.90
N ASN A 185 -6.95 -8.85 5.83
CA ASN A 185 -6.28 -9.57 6.90
C ASN A 185 -6.41 -11.09 6.78
N LEU A 186 -6.89 -11.60 5.65
CA LEU A 186 -7.18 -13.03 5.43
C LEU A 186 -6.02 -13.95 5.81
N PHE A 187 -4.80 -13.66 5.35
CA PHE A 187 -3.62 -14.46 5.65
C PHE A 187 -3.28 -14.50 7.14
N VAL A 188 -3.52 -13.38 7.84
CA VAL A 188 -3.27 -13.27 9.28
C VAL A 188 -4.31 -14.06 10.05
N LEU A 189 -5.58 -13.95 9.67
CA LEU A 189 -6.68 -14.69 10.30
C LEU A 189 -6.51 -16.20 10.11
N ASP A 190 -6.10 -16.66 8.92
CA ASP A 190 -5.80 -18.06 8.66
C ASP A 190 -4.65 -18.58 9.53
N PHE A 191 -3.61 -17.76 9.68
CA PHE A 191 -2.51 -18.06 10.59
C PHE A 191 -2.94 -18.11 12.05
N VAL A 192 -3.73 -17.13 12.51
CA VAL A 192 -4.25 -17.06 13.88
C VAL A 192 -5.06 -18.30 14.23
N ARG A 193 -5.92 -18.78 13.31
CA ARG A 193 -6.67 -20.03 13.51
C ARG A 193 -5.74 -21.24 13.66
N SER A 194 -4.72 -21.33 12.82
CA SER A 194 -3.73 -22.42 12.89
C SER A 194 -2.92 -22.36 14.19
N LEU A 195 -2.53 -21.15 14.61
CA LEU A 195 -1.81 -20.89 15.85
C LEU A 195 -2.65 -21.27 17.07
N GLN A 196 -3.95 -20.96 17.08
CA GLN A 196 -4.87 -21.35 18.16
C GLN A 196 -4.91 -22.86 18.33
N ILE A 197 -5.08 -23.62 17.25
CA ILE A 197 -5.09 -25.09 17.30
C ILE A 197 -3.77 -25.61 17.90
N ARG A 198 -2.64 -25.09 17.43
CA ARG A 198 -1.32 -25.51 17.92
C ARG A 198 -1.12 -25.19 19.41
N LEU A 199 -1.58 -24.03 19.86
CA LEU A 199 -1.46 -23.62 21.25
C LEU A 199 -2.35 -24.45 22.19
N LEU A 200 -3.50 -24.94 21.71
CA LEU A 200 -4.34 -25.88 22.44
C LEU A 200 -3.70 -27.26 22.59
N GLU A 201 -2.89 -27.72 21.62
CA GLU A 201 -2.11 -28.97 21.74
C GLU A 201 -0.94 -28.87 22.74
N LEU A 202 -0.44 -27.66 22.98
CA LEU A 202 0.66 -27.37 23.90
C LEU A 202 0.18 -27.09 25.34
N ALA A 203 -1.13 -26.96 25.57
CA ALA A 203 -1.76 -26.66 26.85
C ALA A 203 -2.07 -27.94 27.64
#